data_AF-A0A3G2GAS3-F1
#
_entry.id   AF-A0A3G2GAS3-F1
#
_cell.length_a   1.000
_cell.length_b   1.000
_cell.length_c   1.000
_cell.angle_alpha   90.00
_cell.angle_beta   90.00
_cell.angle_gamma   90.00
#
_symmetry.space_group_name_H-M   'P 1'
#
loop_
_entity.id
_entity.type
_entity.pdbx_description
1 polymer ?
#
loop_
_entity_poly.entity_id
_entity_poly.type
_entity_poly.pdbx_seq_one_letter_code
_entity_poly.pdbx_strand_id
1 'polypeptide(L)'
;MSSTSEVGHAKNVANLQKITQQVTTYSLYNPPVENITVANLQALYTNAAAKLTEVEDKRNANKNAIITRQTAFENLKSTCTKIVNLLEILGLPQGTLDQARSLNRAVQGGSKKVATPLEEGKEAPKTASTSRQSFTQQAENFGILLQLLATLPGYTPNEEDLKLNNLTTYHASLMSATQAVDQTEAELNTKLIERDKILYADDTGLYTIAQNIKKYVKSLYGATSPEYTNVSAIEFTNRK
;
A
#
# COMPACT_ATOMS: atom_id res chain seq x y z
N MET A 1 0.11 -11.06 5.02
CA MET A 1 0.87 -12.15 4.38
C MET A 1 2.14 -11.56 3.80
N SER A 2 3.32 -11.93 4.30
CA SER A 2 4.59 -11.65 3.62
C SER A 2 4.54 -12.35 2.26
N SER A 3 4.63 -11.59 1.17
CA SER A 3 4.64 -12.20 -0.16
C SER A 3 5.90 -13.05 -0.30
N THR A 4 5.77 -14.21 -0.95
CA THR A 4 6.88 -15.11 -1.27
C THR A 4 8.00 -14.43 -2.08
N SER A 5 7.70 -13.29 -2.73
CA SER A 5 8.66 -12.42 -3.39
C SER A 5 9.69 -11.82 -2.42
N GLU A 6 9.27 -11.32 -1.25
CA GLU A 6 10.15 -10.66 -0.28
C GLU A 6 11.18 -11.62 0.31
N VAL A 7 10.78 -12.86 0.57
CA VAL A 7 11.69 -13.94 0.99
C VAL A 7 12.76 -14.19 -0.08
N GLY A 8 12.40 -14.01 -1.36
CA GLY A 8 13.33 -14.09 -2.48
C GLY A 8 14.36 -12.98 -2.54
N HIS A 9 13.91 -11.73 -2.37
CA HIS A 9 14.79 -10.58 -2.38
C HIS A 9 15.82 -10.68 -1.25
N ALA A 10 15.37 -11.02 -0.04
CA ALA A 10 16.25 -11.27 1.10
C ALA A 10 17.23 -12.44 0.84
N LYS A 11 16.75 -13.54 0.23
CA LYS A 11 17.61 -14.69 -0.13
C LYS A 11 18.70 -14.28 -1.13
N ASN A 12 18.39 -13.47 -2.15
CA ASN A 12 19.39 -12.97 -3.10
C ASN A 12 20.45 -12.11 -2.40
N VAL A 13 20.05 -11.21 -1.49
CA VAL A 13 21.00 -10.37 -0.73
C VAL A 13 21.88 -11.22 0.20
N ALA A 14 21.31 -12.20 0.90
CA ALA A 14 22.08 -13.13 1.72
C ALA A 14 23.06 -13.98 0.87
N ASN A 15 22.63 -14.40 -0.32
CA ASN A 15 23.46 -15.15 -1.25
C ASN A 15 24.58 -14.30 -1.86
N LEU A 16 24.38 -12.99 -2.02
CA LEU A 16 25.46 -12.07 -2.38
C LEU A 16 26.56 -12.07 -1.30
N GLN A 17 26.21 -11.96 -0.02
CA GLN A 17 27.20 -12.08 1.05
C GLN A 17 27.92 -13.43 1.01
N LYS A 18 27.17 -14.52 0.80
CA LYS A 18 27.73 -15.88 0.73
C LYS A 18 28.75 -16.01 -0.42
N ILE A 19 28.42 -15.55 -1.62
CA ILE A 19 29.34 -15.64 -2.77
C ILE A 19 30.55 -14.71 -2.57
N THR A 20 30.38 -13.51 -1.98
CA THR A 20 31.48 -12.60 -1.64
C THR A 20 32.48 -13.23 -0.68
N GLN A 21 32.00 -13.88 0.39
CA GLN A 21 32.87 -14.62 1.32
C GLN A 21 33.59 -15.77 0.61
N GLN A 22 32.89 -16.49 -0.27
CA GLN A 22 33.48 -17.61 -1.01
C GLN A 22 34.62 -17.14 -1.94
N VAL A 23 34.43 -16.08 -2.72
CA VAL A 23 35.47 -15.59 -3.65
C VAL A 23 36.65 -14.95 -2.93
N THR A 24 36.48 -14.48 -1.70
CA THR A 24 37.59 -13.96 -0.89
C THR A 24 38.60 -15.05 -0.52
N THR A 25 38.18 -16.31 -0.50
CA THR A 25 39.09 -17.46 -0.25
C THR A 25 39.88 -17.89 -1.50
N TYR A 26 39.56 -17.36 -2.67
CA TYR A 26 40.14 -17.77 -3.95
C TYR A 26 41.33 -16.90 -4.31
N SER A 27 42.54 -17.45 -4.23
CA SER A 27 43.80 -16.73 -4.47
C SER A 27 43.94 -16.14 -5.88
N LEU A 28 43.27 -16.72 -6.88
CA LEU A 28 43.29 -16.22 -8.27
C LEU A 28 42.22 -15.17 -8.57
N TYR A 29 41.36 -14.84 -7.60
CA TYR A 29 40.27 -13.91 -7.82
C TYR A 29 40.77 -12.47 -7.90
N ASN A 30 40.96 -11.97 -9.12
CA ASN A 30 41.41 -10.61 -9.40
C ASN A 30 40.69 -10.05 -10.66
N PRO A 31 39.39 -9.73 -10.54
CA PRO A 31 38.57 -9.44 -11.72
C PRO A 31 39.01 -8.13 -12.41
N PRO A 32 39.01 -8.10 -13.76
CA PRO A 32 39.31 -6.88 -14.51
C PRO A 32 38.13 -5.90 -14.53
N VAL A 33 36.94 -6.31 -14.06
CA VAL A 33 35.73 -5.49 -14.03
C VAL A 33 35.48 -5.04 -12.60
N GLU A 34 35.37 -3.72 -12.42
CA GLU A 34 35.31 -3.10 -11.10
C GLU A 34 34.11 -3.58 -10.26
N ASN A 35 32.95 -3.78 -10.88
CA ASN A 35 31.68 -4.11 -10.21
C ASN A 35 31.65 -5.50 -9.54
N ILE A 36 32.61 -6.38 -9.83
CA ILE A 36 32.74 -7.71 -9.20
C ILE A 36 33.99 -7.80 -8.29
N THR A 37 34.71 -6.70 -8.07
CA THR A 37 35.76 -6.66 -7.04
C THR A 37 35.17 -6.86 -5.64
N VAL A 38 35.91 -7.48 -4.72
CA VAL A 38 35.42 -7.76 -3.35
C VAL A 38 34.92 -6.50 -2.64
N ALA A 39 35.62 -5.37 -2.81
CA ALA A 39 35.21 -4.08 -2.25
C ALA A 39 33.84 -3.62 -2.77
N ASN A 40 33.61 -3.66 -4.09
CA ASN A 40 32.34 -3.27 -4.68
C ASN A 40 31.21 -4.26 -4.37
N LEU A 41 31.52 -5.55 -4.23
CA LEU A 41 30.53 -6.54 -3.78
C LEU A 41 30.08 -6.28 -2.33
N GLN A 42 31.00 -5.91 -1.44
CA GLN A 42 30.67 -5.55 -0.07
C GLN A 42 29.83 -4.27 -0.01
N ALA A 43 30.17 -3.25 -0.82
CA ALA A 43 29.37 -2.04 -0.95
C ALA A 43 27.95 -2.32 -1.49
N LEU A 44 27.84 -3.18 -2.51
CA LEU A 44 26.56 -3.61 -3.07
C LEU A 44 25.72 -4.36 -2.02
N TYR A 45 26.32 -5.25 -1.23
CA TYR A 45 25.63 -5.95 -0.16
C TYR A 45 25.06 -4.98 0.88
N THR A 46 25.87 -4.04 1.38
CA THR A 46 25.42 -3.04 2.35
C THR A 46 24.27 -2.19 1.79
N ASN A 47 24.37 -1.75 0.54
CA ASN A 47 23.34 -0.94 -0.10
C ASN A 47 22.05 -1.75 -0.33
N ALA A 48 22.15 -2.99 -0.81
CA ALA A 48 20.99 -3.87 -1.01
C ALA A 48 20.29 -4.23 0.32
N ALA A 49 21.05 -4.50 1.38
CA ALA A 49 20.50 -4.74 2.72
C ALA A 49 19.75 -3.51 3.25
N ALA A 50 20.32 -2.31 3.09
CA ALA A 50 19.66 -1.06 3.46
C ALA A 50 18.33 -0.88 2.71
N LYS A 51 18.28 -1.16 1.40
CA LYS A 51 17.02 -1.07 0.63
C LYS A 51 15.95 -2.07 1.07
N LEU A 52 16.33 -3.27 1.53
CA LEU A 52 15.35 -4.19 2.10
C LEU A 52 14.75 -3.64 3.40
N THR A 53 15.57 -3.06 4.27
CA THR A 53 15.09 -2.41 5.50
C THR A 53 14.18 -1.22 5.19
N GLU A 54 14.59 -0.32 4.29
CA GLU A 54 13.78 0.85 3.88
C GLU A 54 12.40 0.44 3.35
N VAL A 55 12.32 -0.64 2.55
CA VAL A 55 11.03 -1.16 2.05
C VAL A 55 10.16 -1.67 3.18
N GLU A 56 10.72 -2.40 4.15
CA GLU A 56 9.93 -2.93 5.27
C GLU A 56 9.43 -1.81 6.20
N ASP A 57 10.26 -0.79 6.46
CA ASP A 57 9.88 0.37 7.24
C ASP A 57 8.69 1.10 6.59
N LYS A 58 8.76 1.37 5.28
CA LYS A 58 7.67 2.03 4.54
C LYS A 58 6.43 1.14 4.40
N ARG A 59 6.59 -0.18 4.32
CA ARG A 59 5.47 -1.12 4.32
C ARG A 59 4.72 -1.08 5.64
N ASN A 60 5.45 -1.03 6.77
CA ASN A 60 4.83 -0.94 8.08
C ASN A 60 4.17 0.42 8.31
N ALA A 61 4.78 1.51 7.83
CA ALA A 61 4.14 2.83 7.83
C ALA A 61 2.80 2.82 7.07
N ASN A 62 2.76 2.24 5.87
CA ASN A 62 1.51 2.13 5.10
C ASN A 62 0.45 1.27 5.81
N LYS A 63 0.83 0.10 6.35
CA LYS A 63 -0.10 -0.73 7.15
C LYS A 63 -0.69 0.04 8.31
N ASN A 64 0.13 0.79 9.04
CA ASN A 64 -0.32 1.59 10.17
C ASN A 64 -1.28 2.70 9.72
N ALA A 65 -0.98 3.40 8.62
CA ALA A 65 -1.87 4.41 8.05
C ALA A 65 -3.23 3.82 7.65
N ILE A 66 -3.25 2.62 7.06
CA ILE A 66 -4.48 1.90 6.70
C ILE A 66 -5.31 1.60 7.96
N ILE A 67 -4.68 1.09 9.02
CA ILE A 67 -5.35 0.81 10.29
C ILE A 67 -5.91 2.10 10.90
N THR A 68 -5.10 3.17 10.97
CA THR A 68 -5.55 4.48 11.48
C THR A 68 -6.75 5.01 10.69
N ARG A 69 -6.74 4.90 9.36
CA ARG A 69 -7.89 5.28 8.53
C ARG A 69 -9.11 4.42 8.83
N GLN A 70 -8.97 3.10 8.94
CA GLN A 70 -10.09 2.23 9.30
C GLN A 70 -10.71 2.64 10.63
N THR A 71 -9.88 2.82 11.67
CA THR A 71 -10.34 3.23 13.01
C THR A 71 -10.99 4.60 13.01
N ALA A 72 -10.45 5.58 12.27
CA ALA A 72 -11.05 6.90 12.17
C ALA A 72 -12.49 6.87 11.62
N PHE A 73 -12.78 5.95 10.69
CA PHE A 73 -14.08 5.82 10.04
C PHE A 73 -15.08 4.92 10.78
N GLU A 74 -14.68 4.20 11.84
CA GLU A 74 -15.55 3.26 12.57
C GLU A 74 -16.88 3.89 13.02
N ASN A 75 -16.81 5.11 13.54
CA ASN A 75 -17.97 5.80 14.10
C ASN A 75 -18.77 6.62 13.08
N LEU A 76 -18.26 6.80 11.85
CA LEU A 76 -18.85 7.71 10.87
C LEU A 76 -20.32 7.40 10.60
N LYS A 77 -20.64 6.12 10.38
CA LYS A 77 -22.00 5.65 10.09
C LYS A 77 -22.96 5.89 11.26
N SER A 78 -22.49 5.67 12.48
CA SER A 78 -23.26 5.93 13.70
C SER A 78 -23.54 7.43 13.86
N THR A 79 -22.50 8.26 13.72
CA THR A 79 -22.61 9.73 13.79
C THR A 79 -23.60 10.28 12.76
N CYS A 80 -23.53 9.84 11.50
CA CYS A 80 -24.49 10.27 10.47
C CYS A 80 -25.93 9.90 10.82
N THR A 81 -26.14 8.74 11.44
CA THR A 81 -27.48 8.30 11.89
C THR A 81 -27.98 9.18 13.04
N LYS A 82 -27.14 9.48 14.03
CA LYS A 82 -27.48 10.41 15.12
C LYS A 82 -27.86 11.79 14.59
N ILE A 83 -27.09 12.32 13.63
CA ILE A 83 -27.38 13.61 12.99
C ILE A 83 -28.77 13.61 12.36
N VAL A 84 -29.10 12.61 11.53
CA VAL A 84 -30.41 12.55 10.87
C VAL A 84 -31.55 12.48 11.89
N ASN A 85 -31.43 11.64 12.92
CA ASN A 85 -32.47 11.52 13.96
C ASN A 85 -32.66 12.83 14.74
N LEU A 86 -31.57 13.56 15.01
CA LEU A 86 -31.66 14.88 15.61
C LEU A 86 -32.38 15.86 14.69
N LEU A 87 -32.08 15.87 13.38
CA LEU A 87 -32.76 16.77 12.43
C LEU A 87 -34.28 16.51 12.37
N GLU A 88 -34.71 15.27 12.52
CA GLU A 88 -36.13 14.88 12.47
C GLU A 88 -36.97 15.51 13.59
N ILE A 89 -36.37 15.86 14.74
CA ILE A 89 -37.08 16.50 15.86
C ILE A 89 -37.06 18.03 15.80
N LEU A 90 -36.30 18.65 14.88
CA LEU A 90 -36.15 20.10 14.77
C LEU A 90 -37.25 20.79 13.94
N GLY A 91 -38.28 20.05 13.49
CA GLY A 91 -39.40 20.61 12.73
C GLY A 91 -38.99 21.17 11.36
N LEU A 92 -37.97 20.60 10.72
CA LEU A 92 -37.44 21.07 9.44
C LEU A 92 -38.35 20.70 8.26
N PRO A 93 -38.29 21.44 7.14
CA PRO A 93 -39.01 21.09 5.92
C PRO A 93 -38.68 19.68 5.44
N GLN A 94 -39.68 18.98 4.91
CA GLN A 94 -39.54 17.60 4.45
C GLN A 94 -38.41 17.41 3.43
N GLY A 95 -38.23 18.37 2.49
CA GLY A 95 -37.14 18.32 1.50
C GLY A 95 -35.74 18.35 2.13
N THR A 96 -35.55 19.11 3.21
CA THR A 96 -34.29 19.16 3.98
C THR A 96 -34.01 17.82 4.65
N LEU A 97 -35.03 17.21 5.27
CA LEU A 97 -34.91 15.89 5.91
C LEU A 97 -34.61 14.80 4.89
N ASP A 98 -35.23 14.86 3.70
CA ASP A 98 -34.99 13.91 2.62
C ASP A 98 -33.58 14.03 2.04
N GLN A 99 -33.05 15.25 1.92
CA GLN A 99 -31.66 15.47 1.55
C GLN A 99 -30.70 14.87 2.59
N ALA A 100 -30.91 15.13 3.88
CA ALA A 100 -30.09 14.57 4.95
C ALA A 100 -30.15 13.02 4.97
N ARG A 101 -31.34 12.44 4.80
CA ARG A 101 -31.53 10.98 4.69
C ARG A 101 -30.83 10.40 3.47
N SER A 102 -30.84 11.09 2.34
CA SER A 102 -30.14 10.67 1.12
C SER A 102 -28.62 10.61 1.34
N LEU A 103 -28.06 11.66 1.95
CA LEU A 103 -26.62 11.72 2.28
C LEU A 103 -26.22 10.63 3.28
N ASN A 104 -27.02 10.40 4.33
CA ASN A 104 -26.78 9.29 5.26
C ASN A 104 -26.79 7.95 4.52
N ARG A 105 -27.78 7.68 3.64
CA ARG A 105 -27.82 6.42 2.85
C ARG A 105 -26.57 6.23 1.99
N ALA A 106 -26.05 7.31 1.41
CA ALA A 106 -24.81 7.27 0.63
C ALA A 106 -23.61 6.85 1.50
N VAL A 107 -23.50 7.39 2.72
CA VAL A 107 -22.48 6.96 3.70
C VAL A 107 -22.69 5.52 4.16
N GLN A 108 -23.93 5.09 4.43
CA GLN A 108 -24.24 3.73 4.87
C GLN A 108 -23.94 2.67 3.80
N GLY A 109 -24.05 3.02 2.52
CA GLY A 109 -23.85 2.10 1.39
C GLY A 109 -25.11 1.35 0.97
N GLY A 110 -26.28 1.80 1.42
CA GLY A 110 -27.55 1.16 1.09
C GLY A 110 -28.13 1.68 -0.21
N SER A 111 -28.05 0.89 -1.30
CA SER A 111 -28.96 1.04 -2.44
C SER A 111 -30.24 0.25 -2.17
N LYS A 112 -31.42 0.90 -2.19
CA LYS A 112 -32.67 0.15 -2.42
C LYS A 112 -32.52 -0.49 -3.80
N LYS A 113 -32.34 -1.81 -3.87
CA LYS A 113 -32.67 -2.54 -5.09
C LYS A 113 -34.18 -2.42 -5.25
N VAL A 114 -34.64 -1.54 -6.13
CA VAL A 114 -35.97 -1.74 -6.72
C VAL A 114 -35.79 -3.00 -7.56
N ALA A 115 -36.31 -4.13 -7.08
CA ALA A 115 -36.46 -5.29 -7.92
C ALA A 115 -37.51 -4.93 -8.96
N THR A 116 -37.08 -4.55 -10.16
CA THR A 116 -37.97 -4.54 -11.31
C THR A 116 -38.43 -5.99 -11.50
N PRO A 117 -39.74 -6.28 -11.55
CA PRO A 117 -40.21 -7.62 -11.86
C PRO A 117 -39.59 -8.07 -13.19
N LEU A 118 -39.00 -9.26 -13.22
CA LEU A 118 -38.50 -9.86 -14.44
C LEU A 118 -39.73 -10.25 -15.30
N GLU A 119 -39.86 -9.67 -16.49
CA GLU A 119 -40.70 -10.26 -17.54
C GLU A 119 -40.08 -11.60 -17.95
N GLU A 120 -40.88 -12.66 -17.98
CA GLU A 120 -40.44 -14.01 -18.36
C GLU A 120 -39.80 -13.99 -19.76
N GLY A 121 -38.49 -14.32 -19.83
CA GLY A 121 -37.79 -14.53 -21.10
C GLY A 121 -36.66 -13.55 -21.45
N LYS A 122 -36.28 -12.60 -20.57
CA LYS A 122 -35.07 -11.77 -20.77
C LYS A 122 -33.96 -12.07 -19.75
N GLU A 123 -32.70 -12.14 -20.22
CA GLU A 123 -31.52 -12.18 -19.36
C GLU A 123 -31.51 -10.99 -18.39
N ALA A 124 -31.17 -11.27 -17.12
CA ALA A 124 -31.05 -10.24 -16.10
C ALA A 124 -30.06 -9.15 -16.56
N PRO A 125 -30.40 -7.84 -16.41
CA PRO A 125 -29.48 -6.78 -16.77
C PRO A 125 -28.20 -6.94 -15.95
N LYS A 126 -27.05 -6.88 -16.62
CA LYS A 126 -25.73 -6.87 -15.97
C LYS A 126 -25.69 -5.68 -15.00
N THR A 127 -25.90 -5.96 -13.72
CA THR A 127 -25.83 -4.94 -12.67
C THR A 127 -24.36 -4.68 -12.39
N ALA A 128 -23.81 -3.65 -13.03
CA ALA A 128 -22.53 -3.12 -12.61
C ALA A 128 -22.67 -2.66 -11.15
N SER A 129 -21.82 -3.18 -10.27
CA SER A 129 -21.76 -2.74 -8.88
C SER A 129 -21.28 -1.29 -8.85
N THR A 130 -22.21 -0.34 -8.74
CA THR A 130 -21.92 1.10 -8.58
C THR A 130 -21.64 1.44 -7.10
N SER A 131 -21.00 0.53 -6.36
CA SER A 131 -20.74 0.73 -4.94
C SER A 131 -19.83 1.93 -4.73
N ARG A 132 -20.42 3.04 -4.28
CA ARG A 132 -19.76 4.31 -3.95
C ARG A 132 -19.27 4.31 -2.48
N GLN A 133 -18.59 3.25 -2.06
CA GLN A 133 -18.23 3.00 -0.65
C GLN A 133 -16.76 3.27 -0.31
N SER A 134 -15.99 3.95 -1.17
CA SER A 134 -14.63 4.35 -0.82
C SER A 134 -14.61 5.28 0.41
N PHE A 135 -13.53 5.24 1.18
CA PHE A 135 -13.33 6.14 2.33
C PHE A 135 -13.43 7.62 1.92
N THR A 136 -12.84 7.98 0.77
CA THR A 136 -12.96 9.31 0.16
C THR A 136 -14.41 9.70 -0.06
N GLN A 137 -15.21 8.83 -0.69
CA GLN A 137 -16.61 9.13 -0.98
C GLN A 137 -17.47 9.23 0.28
N GLN A 138 -17.19 8.42 1.29
CA GLN A 138 -17.86 8.51 2.59
C GLN A 138 -17.55 9.85 3.28
N ALA A 139 -16.29 10.29 3.28
CA ALA A 139 -15.89 11.57 3.84
C ALA A 139 -16.52 12.74 3.07
N GLU A 140 -16.54 12.70 1.73
CA GLU A 140 -17.20 13.72 0.90
C GLU A 140 -18.70 13.85 1.21
N ASN A 141 -19.43 12.73 1.28
CA ASN A 141 -20.86 12.77 1.60
C ASN A 141 -21.11 13.30 3.02
N PHE A 142 -20.23 12.97 3.97
CA PHE A 142 -20.27 13.55 5.30
C PHE A 142 -20.01 15.05 5.28
N GLY A 143 -19.03 15.53 4.51
CA GLY A 143 -18.76 16.96 4.31
C GLY A 143 -19.97 17.71 3.74
N ILE A 144 -20.66 17.13 2.75
CA ILE A 144 -21.90 17.69 2.20
C ILE A 144 -23.01 17.74 3.27
N LEU A 145 -23.10 16.71 4.13
CA LEU A 145 -24.03 16.73 5.26
C LEU A 145 -23.69 17.88 6.23
N LEU A 146 -22.42 18.12 6.55
CA LEU A 146 -22.03 19.24 7.40
C LEU A 146 -22.33 20.62 6.77
N GLN A 147 -22.18 20.75 5.46
CA GLN A 147 -22.60 21.95 4.73
C GLN A 147 -24.10 22.18 4.88
N LEU A 148 -24.93 21.13 4.77
CA LEU A 148 -26.36 21.22 5.03
C LEU A 148 -26.62 21.71 6.47
N LEU A 149 -25.97 21.11 7.48
CA LEU A 149 -26.12 21.53 8.88
C LEU A 149 -25.79 23.01 9.09
N ALA A 150 -24.73 23.51 8.44
CA ALA A 150 -24.32 24.91 8.53
C ALA A 150 -25.37 25.90 7.99
N THR A 151 -26.26 25.45 7.09
CA THR A 151 -27.38 26.29 6.59
C THR A 151 -28.58 26.35 7.54
N LEU A 152 -28.62 25.53 8.59
CA LEU A 152 -29.77 25.39 9.48
C LEU A 152 -29.57 26.24 10.74
N PRO A 153 -30.26 27.38 10.89
CA PRO A 153 -30.09 28.24 12.07
C PRO A 153 -30.55 27.57 13.38
N GLY A 154 -31.43 26.57 13.29
CA GLY A 154 -31.92 25.80 14.45
C GLY A 154 -31.05 24.61 14.86
N TYR A 155 -29.89 24.39 14.21
CA TYR A 155 -29.00 23.29 14.57
C TYR A 155 -28.11 23.65 15.76
N THR A 156 -28.63 23.45 16.97
CA THR A 156 -27.92 23.73 18.24
C THR A 156 -27.94 22.52 19.18
N PRO A 157 -27.23 21.42 18.86
CA PRO A 157 -27.17 20.23 19.71
C PRO A 157 -26.48 20.49 21.05
N ASN A 158 -26.92 19.76 22.08
CA ASN A 158 -26.28 19.78 23.40
C ASN A 158 -25.12 18.78 23.48
N GLU A 159 -25.20 17.70 22.70
CA GLU A 159 -24.22 16.62 22.64
C GLU A 159 -22.95 17.09 21.94
N GLU A 160 -21.81 16.99 22.63
CA GLU A 160 -20.52 17.45 22.10
C GLU A 160 -20.16 16.80 20.75
N ASP A 161 -20.42 15.51 20.57
CA ASP A 161 -20.11 14.78 19.34
C ASP A 161 -20.97 15.21 18.13
N LEU A 162 -22.08 15.92 18.37
CA LEU A 162 -22.97 16.44 17.33
C LEU A 162 -22.78 17.94 17.06
N LYS A 163 -22.00 18.65 17.87
CA LYS A 163 -21.72 20.07 17.59
C LYS A 163 -20.99 20.23 16.27
N LEU A 164 -21.42 21.19 15.45
CA LEU A 164 -20.89 21.42 14.10
C LEU A 164 -19.36 21.59 14.08
N ASN A 165 -18.78 22.27 15.08
CA ASN A 165 -17.33 22.43 15.21
C ASN A 165 -16.60 21.08 15.39
N ASN A 166 -17.13 20.21 16.25
CA ASN A 166 -16.55 18.90 16.52
C ASN A 166 -16.75 17.95 15.33
N LEU A 167 -17.91 18.01 14.67
CA LEU A 167 -18.16 17.29 13.42
C LEU A 167 -17.22 17.72 12.29
N THR A 168 -16.95 19.03 12.17
CA THR A 168 -16.00 19.58 11.18
C THR A 168 -14.58 19.11 11.47
N THR A 169 -14.18 19.11 12.74
CA THR A 169 -12.89 18.56 13.19
C THR A 169 -12.78 17.07 12.87
N TYR A 170 -13.86 16.32 13.08
CA TYR A 170 -13.94 14.90 12.72
C TYR A 170 -13.83 14.70 11.20
N HIS A 171 -14.56 15.47 10.39
CA HIS A 171 -14.43 15.41 8.93
C HIS A 171 -12.98 15.68 8.46
N ALA A 172 -12.31 16.68 9.04
CA ALA A 172 -10.91 16.95 8.73
C ALA A 172 -9.98 15.78 9.10
N SER A 173 -10.24 15.08 10.21
CA SER A 173 -9.45 13.89 10.58
C SER A 173 -9.67 12.72 9.63
N LEU A 174 -10.89 12.50 9.12
CA LEU A 174 -11.19 11.50 8.10
C LEU A 174 -10.43 11.77 6.79
N MET A 175 -10.39 13.05 6.37
CA MET A 175 -9.65 13.44 5.17
C MET A 175 -8.15 13.26 5.34
N SER A 176 -7.60 13.72 6.47
CA SER A 176 -6.17 13.57 6.80
C SER A 176 -5.75 12.11 6.86
N ALA A 177 -6.53 11.25 7.50
CA ALA A 177 -6.26 9.81 7.55
C ALA A 177 -6.32 9.14 6.18
N THR A 178 -7.18 9.63 5.27
CA THR A 178 -7.23 9.16 3.89
C THR A 178 -5.98 9.57 3.11
N GLN A 179 -5.59 10.84 3.19
CA GLN A 179 -4.39 11.38 2.56
C GLN A 179 -3.11 10.69 3.05
N ALA A 180 -3.03 10.35 4.35
CA ALA A 180 -1.89 9.66 4.92
C ALA A 180 -1.65 8.27 4.30
N VAL A 181 -2.72 7.55 3.93
CA VAL A 181 -2.59 6.28 3.21
C VAL A 181 -2.00 6.51 1.82
N ASP A 182 -2.54 7.47 1.08
CA ASP A 182 -2.06 7.78 -0.28
C ASP A 182 -0.57 8.19 -0.27
N GLN A 183 -0.18 9.01 0.71
CA GLN A 183 1.21 9.43 0.89
C GLN A 183 2.14 8.26 1.22
N THR A 184 1.77 7.41 2.19
CA THR A 184 2.60 6.27 2.60
C THR A 184 2.67 5.18 1.52
N GLU A 185 1.62 5.02 0.73
CA GLU A 185 1.62 4.13 -0.45
C GLU A 185 2.57 4.65 -1.54
N ALA A 186 2.54 5.95 -1.86
CA ALA A 186 3.46 6.54 -2.83
C ALA A 186 4.93 6.41 -2.40
N GLU A 187 5.22 6.61 -1.12
CA GLU A 187 6.54 6.41 -0.54
C GLU A 187 6.99 4.95 -0.63
N LEU A 188 6.12 4.00 -0.29
CA LEU A 188 6.41 2.57 -0.41
C LEU A 188 6.71 2.18 -1.87
N ASN A 189 5.91 2.64 -2.82
CA ASN A 189 6.11 2.37 -4.25
C ASN A 189 7.49 2.85 -4.73
N THR A 190 7.91 4.04 -4.29
CA THR A 190 9.25 4.56 -4.59
C THR A 190 10.34 3.63 -4.07
N LYS A 191 10.21 3.11 -2.85
CA LYS A 191 11.19 2.18 -2.26
C LYS A 191 11.20 0.81 -2.93
N LEU A 192 10.06 0.30 -3.37
CA LEU A 192 10.00 -0.91 -4.18
C LEU A 192 10.78 -0.74 -5.49
N ILE A 193 10.60 0.39 -6.19
CA ILE A 193 11.36 0.72 -7.41
C ILE A 193 12.86 0.82 -7.13
N GLU A 194 13.28 1.51 -6.06
CA GLU A 194 14.70 1.61 -5.68
C GLU A 194 15.32 0.24 -5.40
N ARG A 195 14.61 -0.63 -4.66
CA ARG A 195 15.04 -2.00 -4.41
C ARG A 195 15.18 -2.78 -5.70
N ASP A 196 14.19 -2.73 -6.59
CA ASP A 196 14.20 -3.50 -7.83
C ASP A 196 15.32 -3.03 -8.77
N LYS A 197 15.67 -1.75 -8.76
CA LYS A 197 16.85 -1.23 -9.46
C LYS A 197 18.14 -1.86 -8.92
N ILE A 198 18.35 -1.87 -7.59
CA ILE A 198 19.56 -2.47 -7.01
C ILE A 198 19.63 -3.98 -7.27
N LEU A 199 18.50 -4.69 -7.23
CA LEU A 199 18.50 -6.14 -7.35
C LEU A 199 18.51 -6.65 -8.80
N TYR A 200 17.85 -5.93 -9.71
CA TYR A 200 17.46 -6.45 -11.04
C TYR A 200 17.64 -5.46 -12.20
N ALA A 201 18.36 -4.34 -12.01
CA ALA A 201 18.77 -3.52 -13.14
C ALA A 201 19.65 -4.32 -14.11
N ASP A 202 19.50 -4.03 -15.41
CA ASP A 202 20.33 -4.63 -16.44
C ASP A 202 21.80 -4.23 -16.20
N ASP A 203 22.71 -5.19 -16.35
CA ASP A 203 24.18 -5.11 -16.17
C ASP A 203 24.70 -4.76 -14.75
N THR A 204 23.92 -4.01 -13.98
CA THR A 204 24.33 -3.39 -12.70
C THR A 204 23.59 -3.97 -11.49
N GLY A 205 22.48 -4.66 -11.72
CA GLY A 205 21.71 -5.30 -10.66
C GLY A 205 22.45 -6.46 -10.02
N LEU A 206 22.19 -6.69 -8.73
CA LEU A 206 22.78 -7.79 -7.95
C LEU A 206 22.68 -9.14 -8.65
N TYR A 207 21.53 -9.45 -9.26
CA TYR A 207 21.34 -10.69 -9.99
C TYR A 207 22.38 -10.86 -11.12
N THR A 208 22.56 -9.82 -11.94
CA THR A 208 23.48 -9.83 -13.08
C THR A 208 24.94 -9.88 -12.62
N ILE A 209 25.29 -9.08 -11.61
CA ILE A 209 26.61 -9.10 -10.98
C ILE A 209 26.94 -10.51 -10.46
N ALA A 210 26.00 -11.18 -9.79
CA ALA A 210 26.18 -12.55 -9.32
C ALA A 210 26.45 -13.55 -10.45
N GLN A 211 25.79 -13.40 -11.61
CA GLN A 211 26.11 -14.23 -12.78
C GLN A 211 27.51 -13.96 -13.31
N ASN A 212 27.96 -12.70 -13.30
CA ASN A 212 29.30 -12.33 -13.75
C ASN A 212 30.40 -12.88 -12.84
N ILE A 213 30.18 -12.88 -11.51
CA ILE A 213 31.08 -13.55 -10.56
C ILE A 213 31.23 -15.03 -10.92
N LYS A 214 30.11 -15.74 -11.13
CA LYS A 214 30.14 -17.17 -11.49
C LYS A 214 30.90 -17.41 -12.79
N LYS A 215 30.66 -16.61 -13.83
CA LYS A 215 31.39 -16.69 -15.11
C LYS A 215 32.88 -16.44 -14.93
N TYR A 216 33.25 -15.46 -14.11
CA TYR A 216 34.65 -15.13 -13.86
C TYR A 216 35.37 -16.26 -13.11
N VAL A 217 34.78 -16.81 -12.03
CA VAL A 217 35.32 -17.98 -11.33
C VAL A 217 35.44 -19.18 -12.28
N LYS A 218 34.45 -19.41 -13.15
CA LYS A 218 34.51 -20.46 -14.18
C LYS A 218 35.69 -20.27 -15.13
N SER A 219 36.00 -19.02 -15.50
CA SER A 219 37.12 -18.70 -16.40
C SER A 219 38.48 -18.90 -15.75
N LEU A 220 38.59 -18.70 -14.43
CA LEU A 220 39.83 -18.87 -13.67
C LEU A 220 40.16 -20.34 -13.41
N TYR A 221 39.17 -21.11 -12.95
CA TYR A 221 39.39 -22.46 -12.43
C TYR A 221 38.88 -23.57 -13.38
N GLY A 222 38.08 -23.22 -14.38
CA GLY A 222 37.45 -24.18 -15.29
C GLY A 222 36.09 -24.70 -14.80
N ALA A 223 35.30 -25.24 -15.74
CA ALA A 223 33.91 -25.63 -15.52
C ALA A 223 33.69 -26.82 -14.58
N THR A 224 34.71 -27.67 -14.39
CA THR A 224 34.66 -28.89 -13.56
C THR A 224 35.37 -28.72 -12.22
N SER A 225 35.82 -27.50 -11.90
CA SER A 225 36.56 -27.23 -10.67
C SER A 225 35.66 -27.27 -9.43
N PRO A 226 36.21 -27.68 -8.27
CA PRO A 226 35.52 -27.55 -6.98
C PRO A 226 35.12 -26.09 -6.68
N GLU A 227 35.97 -25.12 -7.02
CA GLU A 227 35.74 -23.69 -6.83
C GLU A 227 34.51 -23.21 -7.60
N TYR A 228 34.43 -23.54 -8.89
CA TYR A 228 33.25 -23.21 -9.70
C TYR A 228 31.99 -23.94 -9.19
N THR A 229 32.11 -25.19 -8.78
CA THR A 229 30.98 -25.96 -8.22
C THR A 229 30.39 -25.26 -6.99
N ASN A 230 31.25 -24.80 -6.07
CA ASN A 230 30.82 -24.09 -4.85
C ASN A 230 30.07 -22.79 -5.17
N VAL A 231 30.59 -21.93 -6.04
CA VAL A 231 29.91 -20.67 -6.38
C VAL A 231 28.67 -20.88 -7.24
N SER A 232 28.69 -21.87 -8.14
CA SER A 232 27.57 -22.13 -9.06
C SER A 232 26.32 -22.62 -8.33
N ALA A 233 26.49 -23.39 -7.24
CA ALA A 233 25.42 -23.85 -6.37
C ALA A 233 24.71 -22.74 -5.58
N ILE A 234 25.29 -21.54 -5.47
CA ILE A 234 24.65 -20.40 -4.81
C ILE A 234 23.58 -19.82 -5.75
N GLU A 235 22.31 -20.09 -5.47
CA GLU A 235 21.21 -19.69 -6.35
C GLU A 235 20.91 -18.18 -6.28
N PHE A 236 20.67 -17.57 -7.44
CA PHE A 236 20.08 -16.24 -7.54
C PHE A 236 18.88 -16.34 -8.45
N THR A 237 17.76 -15.72 -8.07
CA THR A 237 16.53 -15.73 -8.87
C THR A 237 16.20 -14.32 -9.34
N ASN A 238 15.91 -14.15 -10.63
CA ASN A 238 15.33 -12.92 -11.13
C ASN A 238 13.82 -12.94 -10.83
N ARG A 239 13.34 -11.94 -10.09
CA ARG A 239 11.96 -11.86 -9.60
C ARG A 239 11.33 -10.49 -9.87
N LYS A 240 11.81 -9.81 -10.91
CA LYS A 240 11.26 -8.54 -11.37
C LYS A 240 9.78 -8.67 -11.72
#